data_AF-A0A191UG02-F1
#
_entry.id   AF-A0A191UG02-F1
#
_cell.length_a   1.000
_cell.length_b   1.000
_cell.length_c   1.000
_cell.angle_alpha   90.00
_cell.angle_beta   90.00
_cell.angle_gamma   90.00
#
_symmetry.space_group_name_H-M   'P 1'
#
loop_
_entity.id
_entity.type
_entity.pdbx_description
1 polymer ?
#
loop_
_entity_poly.entity_id
_entity_poly.type
_entity_poly.pdbx_seq_one_letter_code
_entity_poly.pdbx_strand_id
1 'polypeptide(L)'
;MKSVPYRLIICIGFLLSACSTPPSRFGVYQQSDGTIGVHSPKDAKEEEAQEMALAECKKLGKRTATIIDSRKTVNDRFPMTYNYLCR
;
A
#
# COMPACT_ATOMS: atom_id res chain seq x y z
N MET A 1 4.37 -42.65 18.09
CA MET A 1 3.96 -41.29 17.70
C MET A 1 4.83 -40.31 18.48
N LYS A 2 5.68 -39.51 17.80
CA LYS A 2 6.58 -38.56 18.49
C LYS A 2 5.78 -37.31 18.85
N SER A 3 5.69 -37.02 20.15
CA SER A 3 5.03 -35.84 20.71
C SER A 3 5.79 -34.59 20.30
N VAL A 4 5.13 -33.71 19.53
CA VAL A 4 5.68 -32.39 19.22
C VAL A 4 5.69 -31.57 20.50
N PRO A 5 6.84 -30.98 20.90
CA PRO A 5 6.90 -30.20 22.12
C PRO A 5 6.05 -28.94 21.97
N TYR A 6 5.14 -28.72 22.93
CA TYR A 6 4.19 -27.60 22.97
C TYR A 6 4.84 -26.22 22.75
N ARG A 7 6.11 -26.06 23.18
CA ARG A 7 6.92 -24.86 22.95
C ARG A 7 7.13 -24.55 21.46
N LEU A 8 7.30 -25.58 20.63
CA LEU A 8 7.51 -25.43 19.18
C LEU A 8 6.25 -24.89 18.50
N ILE A 9 5.07 -25.35 18.93
CA ILE A 9 3.77 -24.90 18.41
C ILE A 9 3.53 -23.42 18.75
N ILE A 10 3.85 -23.01 19.99
CA ILE A 10 3.74 -21.61 20.40
C ILE A 10 4.68 -20.71 19.57
N CYS A 11 5.94 -21.12 19.38
CA CYS A 11 6.89 -20.34 18.59
C CYS A 11 6.44 -20.17 17.12
N ILE A 12 5.88 -21.22 16.52
CA ILE A 12 5.34 -21.14 15.16
C ILE A 12 4.11 -20.21 15.11
N GLY A 13 3.25 -20.24 16.13
CA GLY A 13 2.10 -19.34 16.22
C GLY A 13 2.48 -17.85 16.24
N PHE A 14 3.52 -17.48 16.99
CA PHE A 14 4.02 -16.11 17.04
C PHE A 14 4.72 -15.66 15.75
N LEU A 15 5.39 -16.58 15.04
CA LEU A 15 6.00 -16.27 13.74
C LEU A 15 4.95 -15.98 12.66
N LEU A 16 3.81 -16.67 12.70
CA LEU A 16 2.72 -16.47 11.74
C LEU A 16 1.93 -15.17 11.98
N SER A 17 1.81 -14.70 13.23
CA SER A 17 1.10 -13.45 13.54
C SER A 17 1.88 -12.18 13.14
N ALA A 18 3.21 -12.27 13.05
CA ALA A 18 4.08 -11.15 12.70
C ALA A 18 4.04 -10.75 11.20
N CYS A 19 3.41 -11.56 10.34
CA CYS A 19 3.31 -11.28 8.90
C CYS A 19 1.97 -10.63 8.51
N SER A 20 1.13 -10.25 9.47
CA SER A 20 -0.10 -9.48 9.20
C SER A 20 0.23 -8.01 8.96
N THR A 21 0.79 -7.69 7.78
CA THR A 21 0.82 -6.30 7.33
C THR A 21 -0.63 -5.83 7.24
N PRO A 22 -1.05 -4.82 8.02
CA PRO A 22 -2.42 -4.34 7.96
C PRO A 22 -2.72 -3.95 6.50
N PRO A 23 -3.86 -4.40 5.95
CA PRO A 23 -4.18 -4.08 4.57
C PRO A 23 -4.22 -2.56 4.43
N SER A 24 -3.45 -2.04 3.47
CA SER A 24 -3.47 -0.61 3.16
C SER A 24 -4.91 -0.17 2.92
N ARG A 25 -5.31 0.94 3.55
CA ARG A 25 -6.60 1.57 3.26
C ARG A 25 -6.60 2.27 1.90
N PHE A 26 -5.48 2.30 1.19
CA PHE A 26 -5.32 2.88 -0.14
C PHE A 26 -5.34 1.80 -1.22
N GLY A 27 -6.00 2.09 -2.34
CA GLY A 27 -5.86 1.27 -3.55
C GLY A 27 -4.73 1.82 -4.41
N VAL A 28 -3.67 1.06 -4.64
CA VAL A 28 -2.53 1.52 -5.43
C VAL A 28 -2.37 0.67 -6.69
N TYR A 29 -2.12 1.31 -7.83
CA TYR A 29 -1.95 0.65 -9.12
C TYR A 29 -0.96 1.39 -10.01
N GLN A 30 -0.30 0.66 -10.91
CA GLN A 30 0.56 1.22 -11.94
C GLN A 30 -0.22 1.35 -13.26
N GLN A 31 -0.14 2.50 -13.90
CA GLN A 31 -0.69 2.73 -15.24
C GLN A 31 0.30 2.31 -16.33
N SER A 32 -0.19 2.13 -17.56
CA SER A 32 0.64 1.71 -18.71
C SER A 32 1.71 2.73 -19.09
N ASP A 33 1.51 4.01 -18.75
CA ASP A 33 2.48 5.09 -18.95
C ASP A 33 3.57 5.16 -17.85
N GLY A 34 3.50 4.27 -16.86
CA GLY A 34 4.44 4.20 -15.75
C GLY A 34 4.09 5.10 -14.55
N THR A 35 2.96 5.81 -14.59
CA THR A 35 2.48 6.58 -13.44
C THR A 35 1.84 5.68 -12.38
N ILE A 36 1.85 6.12 -11.12
CA ILE A 36 1.25 5.41 -9.99
C ILE A 36 -0.04 6.12 -9.59
N GLY A 37 -1.16 5.41 -9.71
CA GLY A 37 -2.46 5.85 -9.23
C GLY A 37 -2.70 5.39 -7.79
N VAL A 38 -3.16 6.31 -6.94
CA VAL A 38 -3.49 6.06 -5.54
C VAL A 38 -4.93 6.49 -5.28
N HIS A 39 -5.79 5.51 -5.04
CA HIS A 39 -7.13 5.69 -4.50
C HIS A 39 -7.04 5.99 -3.00
N SER A 40 -7.47 7.18 -2.62
CA SER A 40 -7.39 7.69 -1.25
C SER A 40 -8.75 7.58 -0.54
N PRO A 41 -8.80 7.04 0.69
CA PRO A 41 -10.00 7.07 1.51
C PRO A 41 -10.33 8.51 1.93
N LYS A 42 -11.58 8.71 2.37
CA LYS A 42 -12.15 10.04 2.64
C LYS A 42 -11.42 10.83 3.73
N ASP A 43 -10.86 10.13 4.71
CA ASP A 43 -10.18 10.68 5.88
C ASP A 43 -8.66 10.80 5.71
N ALA A 44 -8.10 10.31 4.60
CA ALA A 44 -6.67 10.38 4.35
C ALA A 44 -6.27 11.73 3.75
N LYS A 45 -5.07 12.18 4.14
CA LYS A 45 -4.44 13.35 3.55
C LYS A 45 -3.70 12.99 2.27
N GLU A 46 -3.44 13.99 1.43
CA GLU A 46 -2.67 13.80 0.20
C GLU A 46 -1.26 13.30 0.48
N GLU A 47 -0.63 13.74 1.59
CA GLU A 47 0.72 13.30 1.96
C GLU A 47 0.77 11.78 2.20
N GLU A 48 -0.26 11.20 2.81
CA GLU A 48 -0.35 9.74 3.01
C GLU A 48 -0.48 9.01 1.65
N ALA A 49 -1.25 9.57 0.72
CA ALA A 49 -1.34 9.02 -0.63
C ALA A 49 0.01 9.13 -1.38
N GLN A 50 0.76 10.21 -1.17
CA GLN A 50 2.09 10.38 -1.74
C GLN A 50 3.09 9.37 -1.16
N GLU A 51 3.03 9.06 0.13
CA GLU A 51 3.87 8.02 0.75
C GLU A 51 3.62 6.64 0.13
N MET A 52 2.35 6.31 -0.13
CA MET A 52 1.98 5.08 -0.84
C MET A 52 2.55 5.05 -2.27
N ALA A 53 2.45 6.17 -2.99
CA ALA A 53 3.05 6.29 -4.32
C ALA A 53 4.58 6.17 -4.29
N LEU A 54 5.25 6.80 -3.30
CA LEU A 54 6.70 6.72 -3.11
C LEU A 54 7.15 5.28 -2.84
N ALA A 55 6.39 4.51 -2.07
CA ALA A 55 6.69 3.11 -1.81
C ALA A 55 6.67 2.28 -3.11
N GLU A 56 5.70 2.49 -4.00
CA GLU A 56 5.67 1.82 -5.31
C GLU A 56 6.74 2.33 -6.26
N CYS A 57 6.98 3.65 -6.33
CA CYS A 57 8.06 4.22 -7.14
C CYS A 57 9.43 3.64 -6.74
N LYS A 58 9.68 3.41 -5.45
CA LYS A 58 10.91 2.76 -4.95
C LYS A 58 11.07 1.33 -5.45
N LYS A 59 9.97 0.56 -5.58
CA LYS A 59 10.02 -0.79 -6.18
C LYS A 59 10.43 -0.75 -7.66
N LEU A 60 10.14 0.36 -8.35
CA LEU A 60 10.57 0.63 -9.72
C LEU A 60 11.98 1.24 -9.82
N GLY A 61 12.70 1.38 -8.70
CA GLY A 61 14.04 1.99 -8.65
C GLY A 61 14.05 3.52 -8.74
N LYS A 62 12.89 4.17 -8.59
CA LYS A 62 12.72 5.63 -8.61
C LYS A 62 12.73 6.18 -7.18
N ARG A 63 13.17 7.43 -6.99
CA ARG A 63 13.35 8.02 -5.64
C ARG A 63 12.24 8.97 -5.25
N THR A 64 11.51 9.49 -6.23
CA THR A 64 10.53 10.56 -6.03
C THR A 64 9.20 10.19 -6.68
N ALA A 65 8.12 10.73 -6.11
CA ALA A 65 6.76 10.65 -6.63
C ALA A 65 6.21 12.08 -6.63
N THR A 66 5.91 12.61 -7.81
CA THR A 66 5.38 13.95 -8.00
C THR A 66 3.94 13.86 -8.48
N ILE A 67 3.03 14.55 -7.81
CA ILE A 67 1.63 14.57 -8.23
C ILE A 67 1.49 15.23 -9.61
N ILE A 68 0.73 14.59 -10.49
CA ILE A 68 0.43 15.08 -11.84
C ILE A 68 -1.06 15.35 -12.06
N ASP A 69 -1.91 14.63 -11.35
CA ASP A 69 -3.36 14.72 -11.48
C ASP A 69 -4.04 14.32 -10.18
N SER A 70 -5.13 15.02 -9.85
CA SER A 70 -6.02 14.69 -8.75
C SER A 70 -7.47 14.76 -9.23
N ARG A 71 -8.19 13.65 -9.05
CA ARG A 71 -9.56 13.52 -9.55
C ARG A 71 -10.48 12.94 -8.50
N LYS A 72 -11.69 13.48 -8.44
CA LYS A 72 -12.78 12.90 -7.65
C LYS A 72 -13.27 11.62 -8.32
N THR A 73 -13.64 10.64 -7.52
CA THR A 73 -14.30 9.42 -8.01
C THR A 73 -15.76 9.38 -7.56
N VAL A 74 -16.54 8.50 -8.19
CA VAL A 74 -17.93 8.23 -7.78
C VAL A 74 -17.98 7.19 -6.65
N ASN A 75 -16.83 6.66 -6.20
CA ASN A 75 -16.77 5.65 -5.15
C ASN A 75 -16.64 6.32 -3.77
N ASP A 76 -17.65 6.14 -2.93
CA ASP A 76 -17.66 6.67 -1.56
C ASP A 76 -16.49 6.16 -0.70
N ARG A 77 -15.99 4.95 -0.97
CA ARG A 77 -14.82 4.41 -0.27
C ARG A 77 -13.54 5.13 -0.63
N PHE A 78 -13.42 5.59 -1.88
CA PHE A 78 -12.21 6.23 -2.43
C PHE A 78 -12.57 7.52 -3.15
N PRO A 79 -13.01 8.57 -2.44
CA PRO A 79 -13.54 9.77 -3.07
C PRO A 79 -12.50 10.51 -3.93
N MET A 80 -11.21 10.28 -3.70
CA MET A 80 -10.11 10.90 -4.45
C MET A 80 -9.20 9.83 -5.06
N THR A 81 -8.72 10.10 -6.27
CA THR A 81 -7.59 9.41 -6.88
C THR A 81 -6.51 10.43 -7.20
N TYR A 82 -5.28 10.13 -6.79
CA TYR A 82 -4.10 10.92 -7.08
C TYR A 82 -3.19 10.12 -8.02
N ASN A 83 -2.75 10.72 -9.10
CA ASN A 83 -1.76 10.11 -9.99
C ASN A 83 -0.42 10.78 -9.78
N TYR A 84 0.62 9.94 -9.67
CA TYR A 84 1.98 10.37 -9.41
C TYR A 84 2.91 9.90 -10.52
N LEU A 85 3.79 10.80 -10.95
CA LEU A 85 4.91 10.46 -11.81
C LEU A 85 6.11 10.06 -10.95
N CYS A 86 6.67 8.88 -11.21
CA CYS A 86 7.90 8.45 -10.57
C CYS A 86 9.14 9.04 -11.28
N ARG A 87 10.09 9.60 -10.53
CA ARG A 87 11.41 10.02 -11.05
C ARG A 87 12.55 9.48 -10.19
#